data_AF-A0A9N9XXP3-F1
#
_entry.id   AF-A0A9N9XXP3-F1
#
_cell.length_a   1.000
_cell.length_b   1.000
_cell.length_c   1.000
_cell.angle_alpha   90.00
_cell.angle_beta   90.00
_cell.angle_gamma   90.00
#
_symmetry.space_group_name_H-M   'P 1'
#
loop_
_entity.id
_entity.type
_entity.pdbx_description
1 polymer ?
#
loop_
_entity_poly.entity_id
_entity_poly.type
_entity_poly.pdbx_seq_one_letter_code
_entity_poly.pdbx_strand_id
1 'polypeptide(L)'
;MNSSTWKPHGLIRTPQLEYYYQEAKALVDPHGNTTQATEDKSIRLFAQLLAKYIFPGNEYAVVPGPMSSSDLVVERCTANMNFEVLCFVDAKKPTNVAADRVAYLEQQALSHCRELLRANPTYKRAYACTIVGTHIRCWMVVSDFGGSIDLTGMWSWFQVGTFEHYLDVGLDVNKAILERSFNQMRNVPPSRAH
;
A
#
# COMPACT_ATOMS: atom_id res chain seq x y z
N MET A 1 -35.91 12.84 8.73
CA MET A 1 -34.54 12.95 9.28
C MET A 1 -33.86 11.61 9.06
N ASN A 2 -32.97 11.48 8.07
CA ASN A 2 -32.19 10.26 7.89
C ASN A 2 -30.99 10.32 8.83
N SER A 3 -31.10 9.72 10.01
CA SER A 3 -29.92 9.43 10.82
C SER A 3 -29.17 8.30 10.13
N SER A 4 -28.08 8.62 9.45
CA SER A 4 -27.13 7.60 8.98
C SER A 4 -26.70 6.76 10.20
N THR A 5 -26.97 5.45 10.15
CA THR A 5 -26.59 4.46 11.17
C THR A 5 -25.13 4.03 11.06
N TRP A 6 -24.39 4.62 10.11
CA TRP A 6 -23.00 4.32 9.85
C TRP A 6 -22.12 4.69 11.06
N LYS A 7 -21.13 3.82 11.33
CA LYS A 7 -20.10 4.02 12.35
C LYS A 7 -18.72 3.74 11.73
N PRO A 8 -17.66 4.47 12.14
CA PRO A 8 -16.31 4.17 11.73
C PRO A 8 -15.91 2.74 12.09
N HIS A 9 -15.13 2.08 11.22
CA HIS A 9 -14.58 0.75 11.47
C HIS A 9 -13.24 0.57 10.73
N GLY A 10 -12.31 -0.17 11.33
CA GLY A 10 -10.95 -0.32 10.82
C GLY A 10 -10.29 1.05 10.57
N LEU A 11 -9.86 1.26 9.33
CA LEU A 11 -9.34 2.53 8.82
C LEU A 11 -10.39 3.36 8.06
N ILE A 12 -11.63 2.89 7.96
CA ILE A 12 -12.73 3.58 7.29
C ILE A 12 -13.36 4.59 8.26
N ARG A 13 -13.01 5.87 8.08
CA ARG A 13 -13.31 6.95 9.03
C ARG A 13 -14.45 7.89 8.63
N THR A 14 -15.00 7.77 7.42
CA THR A 14 -16.12 8.61 6.97
C THR A 14 -17.10 7.86 6.06
N PRO A 15 -18.36 8.30 5.96
CA PRO A 15 -19.33 7.74 5.01
C PRO A 15 -18.89 7.83 3.54
N GLN A 16 -18.09 8.84 3.17
CA GLN A 16 -17.54 8.92 1.81
C GLN A 16 -16.54 7.77 1.56
N LEU A 17 -15.68 7.49 2.54
CA LEU A 17 -14.72 6.40 2.42
C LEU A 17 -15.42 5.03 2.48
N GLU A 18 -16.52 4.92 3.24
CA GLU A 18 -17.41 3.76 3.23
C GLU A 18 -17.90 3.41 1.83
N TYR A 19 -18.35 4.42 1.07
CA TYR A 19 -18.82 4.22 -0.29
C TYR A 19 -17.74 3.53 -1.16
N TYR A 20 -16.51 4.03 -1.13
CA TYR A 20 -15.39 3.41 -1.87
C TYR A 20 -15.01 2.04 -1.32
N TYR A 21 -15.10 1.86 -0.01
CA TYR A 21 -14.84 0.57 0.63
C TYR A 21 -15.82 -0.50 0.14
N GLN A 22 -17.12 -0.21 0.13
CA GLN A 22 -18.13 -1.15 -0.35
C GLN A 22 -17.99 -1.44 -1.85
N GLU A 23 -17.66 -0.43 -2.67
CA GLU A 23 -17.38 -0.63 -4.09
C GLU A 23 -16.19 -1.56 -4.33
N ALA A 24 -15.13 -1.45 -3.53
CA ALA A 24 -13.95 -2.32 -3.63
C ALA A 24 -14.20 -3.72 -3.01
N LYS A 25 -14.98 -3.80 -1.92
CA LYS A 25 -15.24 -5.04 -1.16
C LYS A 25 -16.10 -6.02 -1.93
N ALA A 26 -17.14 -5.54 -2.61
CA ALA A 26 -18.09 -6.37 -3.33
C ALA A 26 -17.47 -7.21 -4.47
N LEU A 27 -16.18 -7.03 -4.72
CA LEU A 27 -15.48 -7.54 -5.89
C LEU A 27 -14.41 -8.59 -5.56
N VAL A 28 -14.17 -8.89 -4.28
CA VAL A 28 -13.18 -9.87 -3.83
C VAL A 28 -13.88 -10.97 -3.05
N ASP A 29 -13.70 -12.22 -3.47
CA ASP A 29 -14.16 -13.38 -2.70
C ASP A 29 -13.23 -13.66 -1.49
N PRO A 30 -13.61 -14.56 -0.56
CA PRO A 30 -12.78 -14.88 0.60
C PRO A 30 -11.36 -15.40 0.29
N HIS A 31 -11.09 -15.81 -0.96
CA HIS A 31 -9.80 -16.32 -1.41
C HIS A 31 -8.98 -15.29 -2.20
N GLY A 32 -9.46 -14.04 -2.33
CA GLY A 32 -8.75 -13.00 -3.08
C GLY A 32 -9.02 -13.04 -4.59
N ASN A 33 -10.03 -13.81 -5.03
CA ASN A 33 -10.44 -13.85 -6.43
C ASN A 33 -11.31 -12.64 -6.77
N THR A 34 -11.03 -12.02 -7.92
CA THR A 34 -11.76 -10.83 -8.40
C THR A 34 -12.69 -11.20 -9.56
N THR A 35 -13.97 -10.84 -9.47
CA THR A 35 -14.97 -11.17 -10.51
C THR A 35 -15.08 -10.13 -11.64
N GLN A 36 -14.50 -8.94 -11.48
CA GLN A 36 -14.55 -7.83 -12.46
C GLN A 36 -13.27 -6.98 -12.48
N ALA A 37 -13.19 -6.05 -13.44
CA ALA A 37 -12.15 -5.03 -13.51
C ALA A 37 -12.13 -4.16 -12.24
N THR A 38 -11.13 -4.38 -11.37
CA THR A 38 -11.13 -4.05 -9.93
C THR A 38 -10.11 -2.99 -9.51
N GLU A 39 -9.18 -2.68 -10.42
CA GLU A 39 -8.04 -1.80 -10.18
C GLU A 39 -8.51 -0.37 -9.84
N ASP A 40 -9.35 0.23 -10.68
CA ASP A 40 -9.82 1.61 -10.48
C ASP A 40 -10.53 1.85 -9.14
N LYS A 41 -11.35 0.90 -8.70
CA LYS A 41 -12.10 1.02 -7.42
C LYS A 41 -11.18 0.84 -6.22
N SER A 42 -10.27 -0.13 -6.28
CA SER A 42 -9.28 -0.37 -5.22
C SER A 42 -8.31 0.81 -5.12
N ILE A 43 -7.75 1.25 -6.26
CA ILE A 43 -6.89 2.44 -6.35
C ILE A 43 -7.62 3.66 -5.81
N ARG A 44 -8.89 3.87 -6.18
CA ARG A 44 -9.66 5.02 -5.69
C ARG A 44 -9.86 4.99 -4.18
N LEU A 45 -10.21 3.82 -3.62
CA LEU A 45 -10.29 3.64 -2.16
C LEU A 45 -8.96 4.00 -1.50
N PHE A 46 -7.86 3.41 -1.97
CA PHE A 46 -6.56 3.57 -1.34
C PHE A 46 -5.96 4.96 -1.57
N ALA A 47 -6.14 5.58 -2.73
CA ALA A 47 -5.74 6.98 -2.96
C ALA A 47 -6.40 7.92 -1.95
N GLN A 48 -7.70 7.75 -1.70
CA GLN A 48 -8.43 8.55 -0.72
C GLN A 48 -8.03 8.22 0.72
N LEU A 49 -7.90 6.93 1.05
CA LEU A 49 -7.50 6.48 2.39
C LEU A 49 -6.09 7.00 2.74
N LEU A 50 -5.14 6.79 1.83
CA LEU A 50 -3.75 7.18 2.00
C LEU A 50 -3.62 8.69 2.15
N ALA A 51 -4.19 9.46 1.22
CA ALA A 51 -4.04 10.92 1.23
C ALA A 51 -4.72 11.61 2.42
N LYS A 52 -5.89 11.12 2.85
CA LYS A 52 -6.69 11.81 3.87
C LYS A 52 -6.45 11.34 5.30
N TYR A 53 -6.02 10.10 5.49
CA TYR A 53 -6.01 9.49 6.83
C TYR A 53 -4.68 8.83 7.22
N ILE A 54 -3.92 8.29 6.27
CA ILE A 54 -2.66 7.60 6.56
C ILE A 54 -1.45 8.52 6.43
N PHE A 55 -1.41 9.31 5.37
CA PHE A 55 -0.40 10.31 5.08
C PHE A 55 -1.06 11.70 4.94
N PRO A 56 -1.74 12.20 5.99
CA PRO A 56 -2.36 13.51 5.95
C PRO A 56 -1.31 14.62 6.05
N GLY A 57 -1.66 15.82 5.61
CA GLY A 57 -0.81 17.00 5.73
C GLY A 57 -0.16 17.43 4.42
N ASN A 58 0.59 18.52 4.47
CA ASN A 58 1.27 19.09 3.30
C ASN A 58 2.66 18.47 3.08
N GLU A 59 3.15 17.70 4.07
CA GLU A 59 4.41 16.99 4.02
C GLU A 59 4.32 15.68 3.22
N TYR A 60 3.13 15.24 2.83
CA TYR A 60 2.92 14.06 2.02
C TYR A 60 2.06 14.37 0.79
N ALA A 61 2.32 13.64 -0.29
CA ALA A 61 1.45 13.62 -1.46
C ALA A 61 1.18 12.16 -1.85
N VAL A 62 -0.05 11.88 -2.28
CA VAL A 62 -0.39 10.60 -2.92
C VAL A 62 -0.73 10.92 -4.36
N VAL A 63 0.15 10.51 -5.26
CA VAL A 63 0.08 10.83 -6.69
C VAL A 63 -0.06 9.54 -7.50
N PRO A 64 -0.65 9.59 -8.71
CA PRO A 64 -0.52 8.49 -9.65
C PRO A 64 0.95 8.17 -9.89
N GLY A 65 1.32 6.89 -9.95
CA GLY A 65 2.71 6.55 -10.25
C GLY A 65 3.10 7.00 -11.66
N PRO A 66 4.38 7.34 -11.90
CA PRO A 66 4.83 7.74 -13.22
C PRO A 66 4.54 6.61 -14.21
N MET A 67 3.86 6.95 -15.32
CA MET A 67 3.39 6.02 -16.35
C MET A 67 4.41 4.90 -16.57
N SER A 68 4.08 3.66 -16.15
CA SER A 68 4.84 2.40 -16.23
C SER A 68 5.58 1.88 -14.98
N SER A 69 5.61 2.61 -13.86
CA SER A 69 6.18 2.08 -12.60
C SER A 69 5.08 1.50 -11.71
N SER A 70 4.48 2.30 -10.84
CA SER A 70 3.43 1.86 -9.90
C SER A 70 2.08 2.50 -10.15
N ASP A 71 1.04 2.02 -9.50
CA ASP A 71 -0.32 2.58 -9.63
C ASP A 71 -0.45 3.89 -8.82
N LEU A 72 0.07 3.91 -7.60
CA LEU A 72 0.20 5.13 -6.79
C LEU A 72 1.60 5.21 -6.18
N VAL A 73 2.04 6.44 -5.94
CA VAL A 73 3.24 6.75 -5.17
C VAL A 73 2.85 7.65 -4.01
N VAL A 74 3.31 7.28 -2.82
CA VAL A 74 3.33 8.20 -1.67
C VAL A 74 4.68 8.91 -1.67
N GLU A 75 4.65 10.22 -1.79
CA GLU A 75 5.82 11.09 -1.71
C GLU A 75 5.83 11.80 -0.36
N ARG A 76 7.03 12.16 0.09
CA ARG A 76 7.26 12.96 1.29
C ARG A 76 8.08 14.19 0.92
N CYS A 77 7.62 15.37 1.37
CA CYS A 77 8.38 16.59 1.31
C CYS A 77 9.49 16.57 2.38
N THR A 78 10.73 16.75 1.95
CA THR A 78 11.91 16.82 2.82
C THR A 78 12.07 18.23 3.40
N ALA A 79 12.96 18.37 4.39
CA ALA A 79 13.31 19.69 4.97
C ALA A 79 13.84 20.69 3.92
N ASN A 80 14.39 20.19 2.81
CA ASN A 80 14.88 20.99 1.70
C ASN A 80 13.80 21.29 0.64
N MET A 81 12.52 21.06 0.96
CA MET A 81 11.38 21.29 0.07
C MET A 81 11.37 20.43 -1.21
N ASN A 82 12.12 19.32 -1.21
CA ASN A 82 12.10 18.34 -2.30
C ASN A 82 11.16 17.19 -1.95
N PHE A 83 10.38 16.72 -2.92
CA PHE A 83 9.60 15.50 -2.78
C PHE A 83 10.45 14.26 -3.08
N GLU A 84 10.43 13.31 -2.17
CA GLU A 84 11.08 12.00 -2.31
C GLU A 84 10.04 10.89 -2.21
N VAL A 85 10.23 9.80 -2.96
CA VAL A 85 9.38 8.61 -2.85
C VAL A 85 9.52 8.01 -1.45
N LEU A 86 8.40 7.91 -0.75
CA LEU A 86 8.29 7.22 0.54
C LEU A 86 7.87 5.76 0.34
N CYS A 87 6.83 5.53 -0.45
CA CYS A 87 6.21 4.21 -0.62
C CYS A 87 5.63 4.06 -2.02
N PHE A 88 5.93 2.95 -2.69
CA PHE A 88 5.21 2.53 -3.90
C PHE A 88 3.92 1.82 -3.53
N VAL A 89 2.91 1.88 -4.39
CA VAL A 89 1.63 1.20 -4.16
C VAL A 89 1.17 0.56 -5.47
N ASP A 90 1.09 -0.76 -5.47
CA ASP A 90 0.69 -1.55 -6.64
C ASP A 90 -0.60 -2.31 -6.33
N ALA A 91 -1.58 -2.19 -7.21
CA ALA A 91 -2.85 -2.89 -7.17
C ALA A 91 -2.88 -4.02 -8.20
N LYS A 92 -3.57 -5.10 -7.87
CA LYS A 92 -3.74 -6.23 -8.80
C LYS A 92 -4.60 -5.83 -10.00
N LYS A 93 -4.07 -6.03 -11.22
CA LYS A 93 -4.81 -5.86 -12.49
C LYS A 93 -5.80 -7.00 -12.74
N PRO A 94 -6.94 -6.73 -13.40
CA PRO A 94 -7.99 -7.72 -13.62
C PRO A 94 -7.73 -8.61 -14.84
N THR A 95 -7.08 -9.75 -14.64
CA THR A 95 -7.23 -10.92 -15.53
C THR A 95 -7.01 -12.20 -14.72
N ASN A 96 -7.97 -13.13 -14.82
CA ASN A 96 -8.11 -14.48 -14.26
C ASN A 96 -7.08 -15.01 -13.24
N VAL A 97 -7.63 -15.58 -12.16
CA VAL A 97 -6.99 -15.77 -10.87
C VAL A 97 -6.26 -17.11 -10.77
N ALA A 98 -4.97 -17.05 -10.50
CA ALA A 98 -4.21 -18.10 -9.84
C ALA A 98 -3.23 -17.46 -8.82
N ALA A 99 -2.74 -18.26 -7.86
CA ALA A 99 -1.86 -17.83 -6.76
C ALA A 99 -0.52 -17.24 -7.25
N ASP A 100 -0.09 -17.65 -8.43
CA ASP A 100 1.05 -17.10 -9.19
C ASP A 100 0.98 -15.56 -9.39
N ARG A 101 -0.21 -14.95 -9.34
CA ARG A 101 -0.35 -13.50 -9.55
C ARG A 101 -0.19 -12.61 -8.32
N VAL A 102 -0.38 -13.12 -7.10
CA VAL A 102 0.00 -12.37 -5.88
C VAL A 102 1.51 -12.25 -5.81
N ALA A 103 2.22 -13.33 -6.14
CA ALA A 103 3.67 -13.31 -6.27
C ALA A 103 4.12 -12.33 -7.37
N TYR A 104 3.44 -12.28 -8.52
CA TYR A 104 3.75 -11.32 -9.58
C TYR A 104 3.54 -9.85 -9.14
N LEU A 105 2.45 -9.55 -8.43
CA LEU A 105 2.20 -8.22 -7.87
C LEU A 105 3.31 -7.81 -6.89
N GLU A 106 3.70 -8.71 -6.00
CA GLU A 106 4.77 -8.48 -5.03
C GLU A 106 6.14 -8.36 -5.72
N GLN A 107 6.40 -9.12 -6.80
CA GLN A 107 7.62 -8.97 -7.59
C GLN A 107 7.70 -7.61 -8.30
N GLN A 108 6.59 -7.06 -8.80
CA GLN A 108 6.56 -5.69 -9.34
C GLN A 108 6.91 -4.67 -8.26
N ALA A 109 6.26 -4.76 -7.10
CA ALA A 109 6.55 -3.90 -5.95
C ALA A 109 8.03 -3.97 -5.52
N LEU A 110 8.63 -5.15 -5.55
CA LEU A 110 10.06 -5.35 -5.30
C LEU A 110 10.94 -4.70 -6.37
N SER A 111 10.55 -4.78 -7.64
CA SER A 111 11.29 -4.14 -8.74
C SER A 111 11.39 -2.63 -8.53
N HIS A 112 10.28 -1.98 -8.20
CA HIS A 112 10.24 -0.54 -7.90
C HIS A 112 11.17 -0.17 -6.73
N CYS A 113 11.11 -0.94 -5.65
CA CYS A 113 11.98 -0.73 -4.49
C CYS A 113 13.47 -0.90 -4.85
N ARG A 114 13.82 -1.92 -5.64
CA ARG A 114 15.20 -2.17 -6.09
C ARG A 114 15.71 -1.04 -6.98
N GLU A 115 14.89 -0.56 -7.91
CA GLU A 115 15.24 0.57 -8.77
C GLU A 115 15.47 1.85 -7.97
N LEU A 116 14.59 2.16 -7.01
CA LEU A 116 14.75 3.32 -6.12
C LEU A 116 16.06 3.25 -5.33
N LEU A 117 16.37 2.09 -4.75
CA LEU A 117 17.59 1.89 -3.95
C LEU A 117 18.87 1.92 -4.81
N ARG A 118 18.83 1.42 -6.05
CA ARG A 118 19.95 1.51 -6.99
C ARG A 118 20.20 2.94 -7.45
N ALA A 119 19.13 3.69 -7.74
CA ALA A 119 19.21 5.09 -8.14
C ALA A 119 19.66 6.00 -6.99
N ASN A 120 19.45 5.59 -5.73
CA ASN A 120 19.76 6.37 -4.53
C ASN A 120 20.62 5.56 -3.55
N PRO A 121 21.95 5.44 -3.75
CA PRO A 121 22.83 4.60 -2.92
C PRO A 121 22.91 5.00 -1.44
N THR A 122 22.47 6.22 -1.09
CA THR A 122 22.38 6.70 0.29
C THR A 122 21.18 6.13 1.04
N TYR A 123 20.15 5.67 0.32
CA TYR A 123 18.94 5.11 0.91
C TYR A 123 19.26 3.74 1.51
N LYS A 124 18.75 3.51 2.72
CA LYS A 124 18.94 2.22 3.41
C LYS A 124 17.76 1.29 3.25
N ARG A 125 16.61 1.82 2.83
CA ARG A 125 15.38 1.05 2.67
C ARG A 125 14.42 1.70 1.70
N ALA A 126 13.48 0.93 1.18
CA ALA A 126 12.33 1.36 0.42
C ALA A 126 11.07 0.66 0.95
N TYR A 127 9.91 1.27 0.75
CA TYR A 127 8.63 0.72 1.15
C TYR A 127 7.74 0.49 -0.06
N ALA A 128 6.90 -0.53 0.04
CA ALA A 128 5.83 -0.74 -0.92
C ALA A 128 4.56 -1.24 -0.22
N CYS A 129 3.42 -1.01 -0.85
CA CYS A 129 2.15 -1.62 -0.51
C CYS A 129 1.63 -2.37 -1.73
N THR A 130 1.12 -3.57 -1.53
CA THR A 130 0.39 -4.30 -2.56
C THR A 130 -1.09 -4.40 -2.17
N ILE A 131 -1.99 -4.20 -3.14
CA ILE A 131 -3.43 -4.07 -2.91
C ILE A 131 -4.22 -5.08 -3.74
N VAL A 132 -5.22 -5.70 -3.10
CA VAL A 132 -6.24 -6.53 -3.75
C VAL A 132 -7.61 -6.18 -3.15
N GLY A 133 -8.44 -5.44 -3.90
CA GLY A 133 -9.74 -4.97 -3.41
C GLY A 133 -9.59 -4.03 -2.21
N THR A 134 -10.13 -4.45 -1.06
CA THR A 134 -10.00 -3.76 0.23
C THR A 134 -8.79 -4.20 1.05
N HIS A 135 -8.05 -5.21 0.57
CA HIS A 135 -6.97 -5.81 1.32
C HIS A 135 -5.63 -5.23 0.90
N ILE A 136 -4.75 -5.03 1.86
CA ILE A 136 -3.40 -4.49 1.66
C ILE A 136 -2.36 -5.35 2.35
N ARG A 137 -1.16 -5.39 1.77
CA ARG A 137 0.04 -5.88 2.43
C ARG A 137 1.16 -4.85 2.30
N CYS A 138 1.78 -4.51 3.43
CA CYS A 138 2.89 -3.56 3.46
C CYS A 138 4.23 -4.27 3.55
N TRP A 139 5.19 -3.72 2.84
CA TRP A 139 6.51 -4.28 2.63
C TRP A 139 7.60 -3.30 2.95
N MET A 140 8.73 -3.85 3.37
CA MET A 140 9.99 -3.14 3.51
C MET A 140 11.07 -3.89 2.75
N VAL A 141 11.92 -3.13 2.08
CA VAL A 141 13.08 -3.63 1.37
C VAL A 141 14.29 -2.92 1.94
N VAL A 142 15.28 -3.66 2.44
CA VAL A 142 16.50 -3.09 3.03
C VAL A 142 17.68 -3.31 2.08
N SER A 143 18.50 -2.28 1.91
CA SER A 143 19.73 -2.35 1.13
C SER A 143 20.87 -2.83 2.02
N ASP A 144 21.20 -4.11 1.92
CA ASP A 144 22.39 -4.67 2.56
C ASP A 144 23.59 -4.58 1.60
N PHE A 145 24.76 -4.20 2.12
CA PHE A 145 26.01 -4.13 1.36
C PHE A 145 26.44 -5.56 0.94
N GLY A 146 25.88 -6.06 -0.16
CA GLY A 146 26.29 -7.31 -0.83
C GLY A 146 25.30 -8.49 -0.78
N GLY A 147 24.06 -8.31 -0.34
CA GLY A 147 23.06 -9.38 -0.19
C GLY A 147 21.74 -9.15 -0.95
N SER A 148 21.00 -10.23 -1.18
CA SER A 148 19.69 -10.25 -1.85
C SER A 148 18.75 -9.19 -1.26
N ILE A 149 18.29 -8.29 -2.12
CA ILE A 149 17.30 -7.28 -1.77
C ILE A 149 15.93 -7.95 -1.87
N ASP A 150 15.38 -8.46 -0.77
CA ASP A 150 14.09 -9.16 -0.76
C ASP A 150 13.00 -8.37 -0.01
N LEU A 151 11.73 -8.64 -0.36
CA LEU A 151 10.58 -8.07 0.32
C LEU A 151 10.41 -8.69 1.70
N THR A 152 10.36 -7.83 2.72
CA THR A 152 10.03 -8.21 4.10
C THR A 152 8.63 -7.70 4.43
N GLY A 153 7.70 -8.61 4.75
CA GLY A 153 6.36 -8.23 5.19
C GLY A 153 6.42 -7.51 6.54
N MET A 154 5.68 -6.41 6.69
CA MET A 154 5.71 -5.60 7.93
C MET A 154 5.00 -6.27 9.13
N TRP A 155 4.22 -7.32 8.88
CA TRP A 155 3.50 -8.10 9.90
C TRP A 155 3.39 -9.58 9.60
N SER A 156 4.00 -10.05 8.52
CA SER A 156 4.00 -11.45 8.12
C SER A 156 5.43 -11.85 7.79
N TRP A 157 5.74 -13.12 8.01
CA TRP A 157 7.00 -13.72 7.60
C TRP A 157 7.17 -13.63 6.07
N PHE A 158 8.40 -13.80 5.58
CA PHE A 158 8.88 -13.57 4.21
C PHE A 158 8.20 -14.38 3.07
N GLN A 159 7.01 -14.94 3.30
CA GLN A 159 6.27 -15.69 2.29
C GLN A 159 5.61 -14.72 1.31
N VAL A 160 6.29 -14.49 0.19
CA VAL A 160 5.73 -13.89 -1.02
C VAL A 160 4.67 -14.84 -1.60
N GLY A 161 3.60 -14.31 -2.18
CA GLY A 161 2.61 -15.08 -2.94
C GLY A 161 1.41 -15.59 -2.15
N THR A 162 1.26 -15.23 -0.87
CA THR A 162 0.15 -15.69 -0.02
C THR A 162 -0.84 -14.56 0.30
N PHE A 163 -2.07 -14.68 -0.21
CA PHE A 163 -3.13 -13.70 0.04
C PHE A 163 -3.58 -13.65 1.51
N GLU A 164 -3.42 -14.74 2.26
CA GLU A 164 -3.79 -14.84 3.69
C GLU A 164 -3.09 -13.80 4.58
N HIS A 165 -2.01 -13.18 4.12
CA HIS A 165 -1.30 -12.13 4.83
C HIS A 165 -1.77 -10.72 4.49
N TYR A 166 -2.68 -10.56 3.52
CA TYR A 166 -3.29 -9.27 3.22
C TYR A 166 -4.40 -8.98 4.22
N LEU A 167 -4.43 -7.76 4.73
CA LEU A 167 -5.37 -7.34 5.75
C LEU A 167 -6.41 -6.41 5.15
N ASP A 168 -7.69 -6.72 5.35
CA ASP A 168 -8.80 -5.83 4.99
C ASP A 168 -8.76 -4.56 5.85
N VAL A 169 -8.71 -3.40 5.20
CA VAL A 169 -8.60 -2.09 5.88
C VAL A 169 -9.86 -1.68 6.64
N GLY A 170 -11.00 -2.31 6.38
CA GLY A 170 -12.26 -2.07 7.07
C GLY A 170 -12.47 -2.93 8.32
N LEU A 171 -11.63 -3.93 8.60
CA LEU A 171 -11.81 -4.75 9.80
C LEU A 171 -11.10 -4.13 11.02
N ASP A 172 -11.84 -3.95 12.12
CA ASP A 172 -11.31 -3.37 13.36
C ASP A 172 -10.12 -4.15 13.93
N VAL A 173 -10.14 -5.48 13.80
CA VAL A 173 -9.05 -6.37 14.24
C VAL A 173 -7.72 -6.07 13.54
N ASN A 174 -7.76 -5.54 12.32
CA ASN A 174 -6.57 -5.22 11.51
C ASN A 174 -6.04 -3.81 11.77
N LYS A 175 -6.84 -2.94 12.42
CA LYS A 175 -6.53 -1.51 12.54
C LYS A 175 -5.16 -1.25 13.18
N ALA A 176 -4.91 -1.85 14.34
CA ALA A 176 -3.71 -1.56 15.12
C ALA A 176 -2.42 -1.93 14.39
N ILE A 177 -2.43 -3.04 13.64
CA ILE A 177 -1.27 -3.53 12.91
C ILE A 177 -1.01 -2.73 11.63
N LEU A 178 -2.07 -2.29 10.95
CA LEU A 178 -1.97 -1.39 9.81
C LEU A 178 -1.46 -0.01 10.24
N GLU A 179 -2.03 0.59 11.29
CA GLU A 179 -1.58 1.89 11.82
C GLU A 179 -0.12 1.85 12.26
N ARG A 180 0.31 0.78 12.95
CA ARG A 180 1.72 0.57 13.32
C ARG A 180 2.63 0.56 12.09
N SER A 181 2.23 -0.13 11.03
CA SER A 181 3.05 -0.28 9.83
C SER A 181 3.20 1.04 9.09
N PHE A 182 2.11 1.79 8.90
CA PHE A 182 2.19 3.12 8.29
C PHE A 182 2.94 4.14 9.17
N ASN A 183 2.79 4.06 10.50
CA ASN A 183 3.60 4.85 11.42
C ASN A 183 5.10 4.58 11.24
N GLN A 184 5.49 3.33 11.05
CA GLN A 184 6.88 2.99 10.81
C GLN A 184 7.39 3.57 9.48
N MET A 185 6.60 3.56 8.41
CA MET A 185 6.97 4.22 7.15
C MET A 185 7.19 5.72 7.36
N ARG A 186 6.28 6.39 8.08
CA ARG A 186 6.39 7.83 8.37
C ARG A 186 7.61 8.19 9.21
N ASN A 187 7.89 7.38 10.23
CA ASN A 187 8.94 7.68 11.23
C ASN A 187 10.34 7.26 10.77
N VAL A 188 10.46 6.33 9.82
CA VAL A 188 11.75 5.85 9.33
C VAL A 188 11.79 5.87 7.80
N PRO A 189 11.83 7.07 7.19
CA PRO A 189 11.81 7.23 5.73
C PRO A 189 13.04 6.60 5.04
N PRO A 190 12.99 6.39 3.71
CA PRO A 190 14.10 5.88 2.90
C PRO A 190 15.42 6.65 3.03
N SER A 191 15.33 7.99 3.08
CA SER A 191 16.46 8.90 3.25
C SER A 191 16.97 8.93 4.69
N ARG A 192 18.27 9.26 4.86
CA ARG A 192 18.87 9.41 6.19
C ARG A 192 18.11 10.47 6.99
N ALA A 193 17.69 10.13 8.21
CA ALA A 193 17.49 11.15 9.23
C ALA A 193 18.86 11.82 9.45
N HIS A 194 18.92 13.13 9.22
CA HIS A 194 20.10 13.95 9.50
C HIS A 194 20.50 13.87 10.97
#